data_AF-A0A7S3URI6-F1
#
_entry.id   AF-A0A7S3URI6-F1
#
_cell.length_a   1.000
_cell.length_b   1.000
_cell.length_c   1.000
_cell.angle_alpha   90.00
_cell.angle_beta   90.00
_cell.angle_gamma   90.00
#
_symmetry.space_group_name_H-M   'P 1'
#
loop_
_entity.id
_entity.type
_entity.pdbx_description
1 polymer ?
#
loop_
_entity_poly.entity_id
_entity_poly.type
_entity_poly.pdbx_seq_one_letter_code
_entity_poly.pdbx_strand_id
1 'polypeptide(L)'
;RLTGKLYSKGVIVSYRRNRETQKPNQVIVKIEGVREKTGARFYEGKKVAYVYKASKLVNGTKNRVIWGKVIGTHGSAGGVRCKFRPNLPGQALSRPCRVMLYPANGAGEPRA
;
A
#
# COMPACT_ATOMS: atom_id res chain seq x y z
N ARG A 1 24.08 -7.91 -6.68
CA ARG A 1 22.73 -8.51 -6.46
C ARG A 1 21.76 -7.83 -7.42
N LEU A 2 21.57 -8.36 -8.63
CA LEU A 2 20.59 -7.82 -9.59
C LEU A 2 19.20 -8.22 -9.13
N THR A 3 18.64 -7.46 -8.19
CA THR A 3 17.29 -7.69 -7.68
C THR A 3 16.30 -7.13 -8.68
N GLY A 4 15.71 -7.98 -9.53
CA GLY A 4 14.61 -7.66 -10.46
C GLY A 4 13.29 -7.28 -9.77
N LYS A 5 13.36 -6.49 -8.71
CA LYS A 5 12.25 -6.12 -7.84
C LYS A 5 11.54 -4.90 -8.42
N LEU A 6 10.40 -5.12 -9.07
CA LEU A 6 9.56 -4.07 -9.69
C LEU A 6 8.59 -3.38 -8.70
N TYR A 7 8.94 -3.33 -7.41
CA TYR A 7 8.10 -2.73 -6.36
C TYR A 7 8.91 -2.11 -5.21
N SER A 8 8.38 -1.04 -4.64
CA SER A 8 8.86 -0.47 -3.38
C SER A 8 8.29 -1.27 -2.20
N LYS A 9 9.13 -1.58 -1.22
CA LYS A 9 8.69 -2.22 0.03
C LYS A 9 7.88 -1.20 0.82
N GLY A 10 6.76 -1.63 1.37
CA GLY A 10 5.99 -0.84 2.32
C GLY A 10 5.55 -1.67 3.52
N VAL A 11 5.09 -1.00 4.56
CA VAL A 11 4.52 -1.61 5.76
C VAL A 11 3.13 -1.02 5.96
N ILE A 12 2.15 -1.90 6.16
CA ILE A 12 0.79 -1.50 6.54
C ILE A 12 0.83 -1.10 8.01
N VAL A 13 0.60 0.17 8.31
CA VAL A 13 0.77 0.69 9.68
C VAL A 13 -0.53 0.57 10.46
N SER A 14 -1.60 1.16 9.95
CA SER A 14 -2.89 1.21 10.64
C SER A 14 -4.01 1.46 9.65
N TYR A 15 -5.25 1.27 10.09
CA TYR A 15 -6.37 1.95 9.46
C TYR A 15 -6.28 3.45 9.70
N ARG A 16 -6.94 4.24 8.86
CA ARG A 16 -7.21 5.63 9.18
C ARG A 16 -8.06 5.65 10.45
N ARG A 17 -7.68 6.45 11.44
CA ARG A 17 -8.35 6.47 12.74
C ARG A 17 -8.32 7.86 13.36
N ASN A 18 -9.26 8.09 14.26
CA ASN A 18 -9.21 9.13 15.28
C ASN A 18 -8.75 8.48 16.60
N ARG A 19 -8.82 9.21 17.72
CA ARG A 19 -8.52 8.67 19.05
C ARG A 19 -9.34 7.40 19.34
N GLU A 20 -10.65 7.46 19.07
CA GLU A 20 -11.62 6.44 19.45
C GLU A 20 -12.12 5.58 18.27
N THR A 21 -12.23 6.15 17.07
CA THR A 21 -12.83 5.46 15.91
C THR A 21 -11.79 5.01 14.89
N GLN A 22 -11.94 3.81 14.35
CA GLN A 22 -11.18 3.33 13.18
C GLN A 22 -12.05 3.32 11.92
N LYS A 23 -11.46 3.63 10.77
CA LYS A 23 -12.09 3.65 9.44
C LYS A 23 -11.39 2.64 8.53
N PRO A 24 -11.82 1.35 8.50
CA PRO A 24 -11.11 0.27 7.82
C PRO A 24 -11.06 0.39 6.29
N ASN A 25 -11.90 1.24 5.71
CA ASN A 25 -11.95 1.52 4.28
C ASN A 25 -10.70 2.25 3.75
N GLN A 26 -9.92 2.87 4.63
CA GLN A 26 -8.67 3.57 4.29
C GLN A 26 -7.55 3.06 5.20
N VAL A 27 -6.44 2.69 4.58
CA VAL A 27 -5.28 2.09 5.26
C VAL A 27 -4.08 3.00 5.07
N ILE A 28 -3.30 3.21 6.13
CA ILE A 28 -2.05 3.98 6.09
C ILE A 28 -0.91 3.00 5.83
N VAL A 29 -0.12 3.28 4.80
CA VAL A 29 1.08 2.53 4.43
C VAL A 29 2.29 3.46 4.52
N LYS A 30 3.37 2.99 5.13
CA LYS A 30 4.69 3.64 5.07
C LYS A 30 5.55 2.93 4.03
N ILE A 31 6.16 3.71 3.15
CA ILE A 31 7.02 3.18 2.09
C ILE A 31 8.47 3.34 2.53
N GLU A 32 9.26 2.28 2.35
CA GLU A 32 10.69 2.29 2.68
C GLU A 32 11.40 3.39 1.89
N GLY A 33 12.20 4.21 2.58
CA GLY A 33 12.93 5.32 1.97
C GLY A 33 12.14 6.61 1.77
N VAL A 34 10.81 6.62 1.96
CA VAL A 34 9.98 7.83 1.79
C VAL A 34 9.76 8.49 3.14
N ARG A 35 10.38 9.66 3.36
CA ARG A 35 10.30 10.41 4.63
C ARG A 35 9.48 11.70 4.53
N GLU A 36 9.18 12.14 3.32
CA GLU A 36 8.53 13.43 3.06
C GLU A 36 7.27 13.26 2.20
N LYS A 37 6.35 14.21 2.34
CA LYS A 37 5.09 14.26 1.58
C LYS A 37 5.31 14.37 0.08
N THR A 38 6.31 15.13 -0.35
CA THR A 38 6.71 15.31 -1.76
C THR A 38 7.07 13.97 -2.40
N GLY A 39 7.94 13.19 -1.75
CA GLY A 39 8.31 11.84 -2.19
C GLY A 39 7.13 10.86 -2.18
N ALA A 40 6.21 10.99 -1.23
CA ALA A 40 5.02 10.15 -1.16
C ALA A 40 4.04 10.41 -2.32
N ARG A 41 4.02 11.61 -2.89
CA ARG A 41 3.13 11.99 -4.01
C ARG A 41 3.40 11.18 -5.28
N PHE A 42 4.64 10.76 -5.52
CA PHE A 42 5.02 9.88 -6.63
C PHE A 42 4.21 8.56 -6.64
N TYR A 43 3.85 8.07 -5.46
CA TYR A 43 3.13 6.81 -5.30
C TYR A 43 1.62 6.95 -5.47
N GLU A 44 1.09 8.16 -5.64
CA GLU A 44 -0.35 8.35 -5.83
C GLU A 44 -0.85 7.65 -7.09
N GLY A 45 -1.90 6.85 -6.91
CA GLY A 45 -2.49 6.05 -7.97
C GLY A 45 -1.78 4.73 -8.27
N LYS A 46 -0.60 4.48 -7.68
CA LYS A 46 0.10 3.20 -7.83
C LYS A 46 -0.68 2.05 -7.19
N LYS A 47 -0.52 0.84 -7.73
CA LYS A 47 -1.13 -0.38 -7.17
C LYS A 47 -0.39 -0.83 -5.93
N VAL A 48 -1.11 -1.39 -4.95
CA VAL A 48 -0.54 -1.94 -3.73
C VAL A 48 -1.05 -3.37 -3.57
N ALA A 49 -0.16 -4.30 -3.24
CA ALA A 49 -0.50 -5.69 -2.99
C ALA A 49 -0.13 -6.08 -1.56
N TYR A 50 -1.10 -6.64 -0.85
CA TYR A 50 -0.84 -7.40 0.37
C TYR A 50 -0.87 -8.89 0.02
N VAL A 51 0.29 -9.54 0.11
CA VAL A 51 0.47 -10.97 -0.18
C VAL A 51 0.47 -11.73 1.14
N TYR A 52 -0.36 -12.75 1.27
CA TYR A 52 -0.42 -13.59 2.45
C TYR A 52 -0.52 -15.07 2.08
N LYS A 53 -0.20 -15.95 3.03
CA LYS A 53 -0.30 -17.40 2.88
C LYS A 53 -1.55 -17.90 3.59
N ALA A 54 -2.23 -18.86 2.99
CA ALA A 54 -3.35 -19.60 3.58
C ALA A 54 -3.05 -21.11 3.54
N SER A 55 -3.71 -21.88 4.40
CA SER A 55 -3.53 -23.34 4.48
C SER A 55 -4.07 -24.06 3.23
N LYS A 56 -5.28 -23.71 2.81
CA LYS A 56 -5.97 -24.30 1.65
C LYS A 56 -5.34 -23.84 0.33
N LEU A 57 -5.02 -24.82 -0.52
CA LEU A 57 -4.58 -24.61 -1.90
C LEU A 57 -5.74 -24.05 -2.73
N VAL A 58 -5.51 -22.94 -3.43
CA VAL A 58 -6.45 -22.34 -4.38
C VAL A 58 -5.68 -22.03 -5.65
N ASN A 59 -6.19 -22.47 -6.80
CA ASN A 59 -5.55 -22.28 -8.12
C ASN A 59 -4.07 -22.71 -8.12
N GLY A 60 -3.77 -23.86 -7.50
CA GLY A 60 -2.41 -24.41 -7.44
C GLY A 60 -1.44 -23.70 -6.49
N THR A 61 -1.87 -22.67 -5.73
CA THR A 61 -0.98 -21.97 -4.79
C THR A 61 -1.62 -21.73 -3.42
N LYS A 62 -0.77 -21.57 -2.39
CA LYS A 62 -1.17 -21.16 -1.04
C LYS A 62 -1.12 -19.63 -0.85
N ASN A 63 -0.62 -18.91 -1.85
CA ASN A 63 -0.45 -17.46 -1.80
C ASN A 63 -1.73 -16.79 -2.27
N ARG A 64 -2.18 -15.79 -1.52
CA ARG A 64 -3.33 -14.97 -1.85
C ARG A 64 -2.93 -13.52 -1.82
N VAL A 65 -3.63 -12.71 -2.61
CA VAL A 65 -3.37 -11.28 -2.73
C VAL A 65 -4.63 -10.50 -2.50
N ILE A 66 -4.53 -9.48 -1.66
CA ILE A 66 -5.50 -8.39 -1.59
C ILE A 66 -4.90 -7.20 -2.31
N TRP A 67 -5.56 -6.78 -3.39
CA TRP A 67 -5.14 -5.64 -4.19
C TRP A 67 -5.75 -4.34 -3.68
N GLY A 68 -4.99 -3.26 -3.82
CA GLY A 68 -5.39 -1.92 -3.51
C GLY A 68 -4.72 -0.90 -4.43
N LYS A 69 -5.01 0.37 -4.15
CA LYS A 69 -4.46 1.53 -4.84
C LYS A 69 -4.13 2.60 -3.82
N VAL A 70 -3.02 3.32 -4.03
CA VAL A 70 -2.71 4.53 -3.28
C VAL A 70 -3.66 5.64 -3.72
N ILE A 71 -4.39 6.22 -2.77
CA ILE A 71 -5.39 7.26 -3.04
C ILE A 71 -4.88 8.68 -2.75
N GLY A 72 -3.85 8.82 -1.92
CA GLY A 72 -3.26 10.12 -1.60
C GLY A 72 -2.23 10.04 -0.48
N THR A 73 -1.48 11.11 -0.27
CA THR A 73 -0.54 11.22 0.88
C THR A 73 -1.23 11.29 2.25
N HIS A 74 -0.47 11.01 3.31
CA HIS A 74 -0.88 11.04 4.73
C HIS A 74 0.20 11.67 5.63
N GLY A 75 -0.10 12.83 6.21
CA GLY A 75 0.82 13.56 7.08
C GLY A 75 2.06 14.09 6.33
N SER A 76 3.02 14.61 7.10
CA SER A 76 4.31 15.12 6.57
C SER A 76 5.37 14.03 6.43
N ALA A 77 5.30 12.97 7.25
CA ALA A 77 6.34 11.93 7.37
C ALA A 77 6.31 10.84 6.27
N GLY A 78 5.87 11.18 5.05
CA GLY A 78 5.92 10.27 3.90
C GLY A 78 4.93 9.10 3.91
N GLY A 79 3.90 9.14 4.77
CA GLY A 79 2.84 8.14 4.77
C GLY A 79 1.92 8.28 3.55
N VAL A 80 1.32 7.17 3.11
CA VAL A 80 0.29 7.18 2.06
C VAL A 80 -0.99 6.50 2.52
N ARG A 81 -2.14 7.00 2.06
CA ARG A 81 -3.44 6.36 2.21
C ARG A 81 -3.69 5.43 1.03
N CYS A 82 -4.16 4.24 1.34
CA CYS A 82 -4.48 3.19 0.38
C CYS A 82 -5.93 2.72 0.59
N LYS A 83 -6.59 2.37 -0.52
CA LYS A 83 -7.89 1.69 -0.49
C LYS A 83 -7.73 0.31 -1.10
N PHE A 84 -8.07 -0.73 -0.35
CA PHE A 84 -8.01 -2.12 -0.77
C PHE A 84 -9.40 -2.64 -1.14
N ARG A 85 -9.44 -3.67 -1.99
CA ARG A 85 -10.66 -4.42 -2.31
C ARG A 85 -10.34 -5.93 -2.25
N PRO A 86 -10.94 -6.69 -1.32
CA PRO A 86 -11.76 -6.22 -0.18
C PRO A 86 -10.95 -5.36 0.82
N ASN A 87 -11.61 -4.79 1.83
CA ASN A 87 -10.92 -4.12 2.94
C ASN A 87 -9.90 -5.06 3.59
N LEU A 88 -8.80 -4.51 4.10
CA LEU A 88 -7.78 -5.33 4.74
C LEU A 88 -8.28 -5.89 6.08
N PRO A 89 -7.89 -7.12 6.45
CA PRO A 89 -8.14 -7.67 7.78
C PRO A 89 -7.16 -7.10 8.80
N GLY A 90 -7.55 -7.04 10.09
CA GLY A 90 -6.70 -6.54 11.18
C GLY A 90 -5.34 -7.24 11.31
N GLN A 91 -5.29 -8.52 10.92
CA GLN A 91 -4.06 -9.32 10.86
C GLN A 91 -3.04 -8.83 9.82
N ALA A 92 -3.42 -7.90 8.94
CA ALA A 92 -2.53 -7.29 7.94
C ALA A 92 -1.73 -6.10 8.51
N LEU A 93 -2.08 -5.60 9.69
CA LEU A 93 -1.36 -4.51 10.34
C LEU A 93 0.07 -4.95 10.72
N SER A 94 1.01 -4.02 10.65
CA SER A 94 2.46 -4.23 10.82
C SER A 94 3.10 -5.24 9.87
N ARG A 95 2.40 -5.66 8.80
CA ARG A 95 2.93 -6.60 7.80
C ARG A 95 3.43 -5.89 6.55
N PRO A 96 4.38 -6.50 5.84
CA PRO A 96 4.91 -5.94 4.61
C PRO A 96 3.85 -5.97 3.50
N CYS A 97 3.86 -4.94 2.67
CA CYS A 97 3.12 -4.88 1.42
C CYS A 97 4.05 -4.46 0.28
N ARG A 98 3.59 -4.67 -0.95
CA ARG A 98 4.31 -4.33 -2.17
C ARG A 98 3.62 -3.14 -2.81
N VAL A 99 4.30 -2.00 -2.85
CA VAL A 99 3.83 -0.82 -3.60
C VAL A 99 4.44 -0.89 -4.98
N MET A 100 3.61 -1.12 -5.98
CA MET A 100 4.04 -1.31 -7.36
C MET A 100 4.48 0.02 -7.96
N LEU A 101 5.37 -0.04 -8.96
CA LEU A 101 5.80 1.16 -9.69
C LEU A 101 4.80 1.56 -10.80
N TYR A 102 3.77 0.74 -11.02
CA TYR A 102 2.72 0.95 -12.02
C TYR A 102 1.34 1.26 -11.40
N PRO A 103 0.39 1.84 -12.16
CA PRO A 103 0.55 2.34 -13.53
C PRO A 103 1.59 3.46 -13.62
N ALA A 104 2.35 3.49 -14.72
CA ALA A 104 3.20 4.62 -15.03
C ALA A 104 2.28 5.80 -15.37
N ASN A 105 1.99 6.63 -14.38
CA ASN A 105 1.40 7.94 -14.64
C ASN A 105 2.59 8.82 -15.04
N GLY A 106 2.47 9.58 -16.13
CA GLY A 106 3.46 10.59 -16.50
C GLY A 106 3.85 11.39 -15.27
N ALA A 107 5.16 11.50 -15.03
CA ALA A 107 5.69 12.15 -13.85
C ALA A 107 5.11 13.58 -13.74
N GLY A 108 4.39 13.86 -12.66
CA GLY A 108 4.18 15.23 -12.21
C GLY A 108 3.06 16.05 -12.85
N GLU A 109 2.21 15.51 -13.74
CA GLU A 109 1.04 16.29 -14.17
C GLU A 109 0.07 16.46 -12.99
N PRO A 110 -0.28 17.71 -12.61
CA PRO A 110 -1.36 17.94 -11.67
C PRO A 110 -2.62 17.33 -12.27
N ARG A 111 -3.30 16.48 -11.53
CA ARG A 111 -4.68 16.14 -11.87
C ARG A 111 -5.47 17.45 -11.84
N ALA A 112 -6.04 17.81 -12.99
CA ALA A 112 -7.02 18.90 -13.10
C ALA A 112 -8.17 18.69 -12.10
#